data_AF-A0A950AT63-F1
#
_entry.id   AF-A0A950AT63-F1
#
_cell.length_a   1.000
_cell.length_b   1.000
_cell.length_c   1.000
_cell.angle_alpha   90.00
_cell.angle_beta   90.00
_cell.angle_gamma   90.00
#
_symmetry.space_group_name_H-M   'P 1'
#
loop_
_entity.id
_entity.type
_entity.pdbx_description
1 polymer ?
#
loop_
_entity_poly.entity_id
_entity_poly.type
_entity_poly.pdbx_seq_one_letter_code
_entity_poly.pdbx_strand_id
1 'polypeptide(L)' 'MTVEQLRSMHRATPFRPFTLHLADGRSLRIPHPDFLFITPAGRTVIVAHEDDSFSIIDLLLVTEIEVGPSQPARA' A
#
# COMPACT_ATOMS: atom_id res chain seq x y z
N MET A 1 5.82 -10.25 4.91
CA MET A 1 5.60 -8.83 5.27
C MET A 1 4.87 -8.76 6.61
N THR A 2 5.24 -7.86 7.54
CA THR A 2 4.49 -7.67 8.79
C THR A 2 3.57 -6.45 8.72
N VAL A 3 2.55 -6.41 9.58
CA VAL A 3 1.65 -5.24 9.68
C VAL A 3 2.42 -4.01 10.18
N GLU A 4 3.40 -4.18 11.06
CA GLU A 4 4.21 -3.08 11.59
C GLU A 4 5.03 -2.42 10.49
N GLN A 5 5.62 -3.21 9.58
CA GLN A 5 6.32 -2.68 8.41
C GLN A 5 5.38 -1.86 7.53
N LEU A 6 4.20 -2.39 7.20
CA LEU A 6 3.22 -1.67 6.39
C LEU A 6 2.73 -0.39 7.09
N ARG A 7 2.48 -0.42 8.40
CA ARG A 7 2.09 0.76 9.19
C ARG A 7 3.19 1.81 9.23
N SER A 8 4.45 1.39 9.33
CA SER A 8 5.60 2.30 9.31
C SER A 8 5.68 3.05 7.98
N MET A 9 5.47 2.34 6.85
CA MET A 9 5.44 2.95 5.53
C MET A 9 4.22 3.86 5.33
N HIS A 10 3.04 3.42 5.77
CA HIS A 10 1.80 4.20 5.69
C HIS A 10 1.87 5.52 6.45
N ARG A 11 2.57 5.55 7.60
CA ARG A 11 2.72 6.72 8.48
C ARG A 11 4.01 7.50 8.25
N ALA A 12 4.84 7.10 7.28
CA ALA A 12 6.10 7.77 7.01
C ALA A 12 5.87 9.25 6.65
N THR A 13 6.70 10.13 7.21
CA THR A 13 6.67 11.58 6.93
C THR A 13 8.07 12.03 6.49
N PRO A 14 8.26 12.51 5.24
CA PRO A 14 7.25 12.58 4.18
C PRO A 14 6.80 11.18 3.73
N PHE A 15 5.54 11.08 3.30
CA PHE A 15 5.03 9.84 2.73
C PHE A 15 5.82 9.47 1.49
N ARG A 16 6.29 8.22 1.43
CA ARG A 16 6.97 7.69 0.25
C ARG A 16 6.01 6.74 -0.45
N PRO A 17 5.58 7.05 -1.68
CA PRO A 17 4.73 6.14 -2.42
C PRO A 17 5.40 4.78 -2.64
N PHE A 18 4.63 3.70 -2.53
CA PHE A 18 5.10 2.32 -2.71
C PHE A 18 4.11 1.46 -3.50
N THR A 19 4.49 0.23 -3.82
CA THR A 19 3.67 -0.77 -4.50
C THR A 19 3.58 -2.02 -3.63
N LEU A 20 2.38 -2.58 -3.48
CA LEU A 20 2.17 -3.90 -2.88
C LEU A 20 2.15 -4.95 -3.99
N HIS A 21 2.99 -5.98 -3.89
CA HIS A 21 2.90 -7.16 -4.75
C HIS A 21 2.19 -8.28 -4.02
N LEU A 22 1.25 -8.91 -4.71
CA LEU A 22 0.42 -9.99 -4.18
C LEU A 22 0.88 -11.35 -4.72
N ALA A 23 0.58 -12.41 -3.98
CA ALA A 23 0.87 -13.79 -4.37
C ALA A 23 0.15 -14.24 -5.65
N ASP A 24 -0.93 -13.55 -6.04
CA ASP A 24 -1.66 -13.78 -7.29
C ASP A 24 -1.05 -13.06 -8.51
N GLY A 25 0.07 -12.35 -8.32
CA GLY A 25 0.78 -11.59 -9.35
C GLY A 25 0.28 -10.17 -9.55
N ARG A 26 -0.77 -9.72 -8.84
CA ARG A 26 -1.20 -8.31 -8.91
C ARG A 26 -0.21 -7.38 -8.23
N SER A 27 -0.13 -6.16 -8.74
CA SER A 27 0.68 -5.07 -8.17
C SER A 27 -0.20 -3.86 -7.96
N LEU A 28 -0.27 -3.36 -6.73
CA LEU A 28 -1.17 -2.28 -6.34
C LEU A 28 -0.37 -1.07 -5.85
N ARG A 29 -0.48 0.02 -6.60
CA ARG A 29 0.26 1.25 -6.33
C ARG A 29 -0.46 2.07 -5.26
N ILE A 30 0.27 2.51 -4.23
CA ILE A 30 -0.21 3.42 -3.19
C ILE A 30 0.43 4.80 -3.39
N PRO A 31 -0.21 5.72 -4.13
CA PRO A 31 0.35 7.04 -4.44
C PRO A 31 0.31 8.01 -3.25
N HIS A 32 -0.64 7.84 -2.33
CA HIS A 32 -0.89 8.71 -1.17
C HIS A 32 -1.39 7.85 0.03
N PRO A 33 -1.17 8.25 1.31
CA PRO A 33 -1.63 7.49 2.46
C PRO A 33 -3.14 7.24 2.49
N ASP A 34 -3.95 8.12 1.88
CA ASP A 34 -5.41 7.99 1.82
C ASP A 34 -5.88 6.82 0.94
N PHE A 35 -5.00 6.29 0.07
CA PHE A 35 -5.31 5.14 -0.79
C PHE A 35 -5.20 3.81 -0.04
N LEU A 36 -4.76 3.82 1.23
CA LEU A 36 -4.56 2.62 2.03
C LEU A 36 -5.22 2.76 3.40
N PHE A 37 -6.11 1.84 3.72
CA PHE A 37 -6.62 1.64 5.06
C PHE A 37 -6.17 0.30 5.62
N ILE A 38 -5.58 0.31 6.82
CA ILE A 38 -5.15 -0.89 7.54
C ILE A 38 -6.11 -1.05 8.72
N THR A 39 -6.89 -2.13 8.74
CA THR A 39 -7.81 -2.43 9.85
C THR A 39 -7.07 -2.48 11.20
N PRO A 40 -7.75 -2.28 12.34
CA PRO A 40 -7.09 -2.32 13.66
C PRO A 40 -6.28 -3.60 13.91
N ALA A 41 -6.83 -4.75 13.54
CA ALA A 41 -6.16 -6.05 13.65
C ALA A 41 -4.99 -6.24 12.67
N GLY A 42 -4.89 -5.42 11.61
CA GLY A 42 -3.77 -5.49 10.66
C GLY A 42 -3.83 -6.62 9.64
N ARG A 43 -4.77 -7.55 9.79
CA ARG A 43 -4.95 -8.71 8.91
C ARG A 43 -5.50 -8.32 7.54
N THR A 44 -6.33 -7.29 7.50
CA THR A 44 -7.04 -6.84 6.30
C THR A 44 -6.64 -5.42 5.99
N VAL A 45 -6.34 -5.18 4.71
CA VAL A 45 -6.03 -3.88 4.14
C VAL A 45 -7.01 -3.57 3.03
N ILE A 46 -7.41 -2.30 2.91
CA ILE A 46 -8.28 -1.81 1.85
C ILE A 46 -7.45 -0.84 1.02
N VAL A 47 -7.38 -1.10 -0.29
CA VAL A 47 -6.68 -0.26 -1.26
C VAL A 47 -7.72 0.40 -2.16
N ALA A 48 -7.78 1.72 -2.15
CA ALA A 48 -8.58 2.49 -3.09
C ALA A 48 -7.87 2.59 -4.44
N HIS A 49 -8.64 2.66 -5.52
CA HIS A 49 -8.17 2.88 -6.88
C HIS A 49 -8.65 4.24 -7.40
N GLU A 50 -8.06 4.72 -8.49
CA GLU A 50 -8.41 6.03 -9.08
C GLU A 50 -9.82 6.07 -9.70
N ASP A 51 -10.40 4.91 -9.99
CA ASP A 51 -11.74 4.75 -10.57
C ASP A 51 -12.85 4.58 -9.51
N ASP A 52 -12.60 5.06 -8.29
CA ASP A 52 -13.46 4.92 -7.10
C ASP A 52 -13.74 3.47 -6.67
N SER A 53 -13.13 2.47 -7.31
CA SER A 53 -13.18 1.10 -6.85
C SER A 53 -12.21 0.85 -5.70
N PHE A 54 -12.37 -0.27 -4.99
CA PHE A 54 -11.44 -0.67 -3.94
C PHE A 54 -11.23 -2.18 -3.92
N SER A 55 -10.08 -2.59 -3.37
CA SER A 55 -9.73 -3.98 -3.11
C SER A 55 -9.59 -4.22 -1.62
N ILE A 56 -10.29 -5.24 -1.10
CA ILE A 56 -10.10 -5.76 0.25
C ILE A 56 -9.14 -6.93 0.16
N ILE A 57 -8.02 -6.85 0.87
CA ILE A 57 -6.89 -7.76 0.72
C ILE A 57 -6.49 -8.30 2.09
N ASP A 58 -6.24 -9.60 2.11
CA ASP A 58 -5.59 -10.27 3.23
C ASP A 58 -4.08 -9.98 3.21
N LEU A 59 -3.53 -9.40 4.28
CA LEU A 59 -2.12 -8.99 4.33
C LEU A 59 -1.13 -10.15 4.14
N LEU A 60 -1.52 -11.40 4.45
CA LEU A 60 -0.64 -12.56 4.22
C LEU A 60 -0.49 -12.90 2.73
N LEU A 61 -1.35 -12.34 1.86
CA LEU A 61 -1.18 -12.45 0.42
C LEU A 61 -0.21 -11.43 -0.15
N VAL A 62 0.26 -10.45 0.64
CA VAL A 62 1.29 -9.50 0.22
C VAL A 62 2.66 -10.15 0.34
N THR A 63 3.30 -10.35 -0.80
CA THR A 63 4.61 -11.00 -0.92
C THR A 63 5.76 -10.01 -0.82
N GLU A 64 5.57 -8.79 -1.32
CA GLU A 64 6.60 -7.75 -1.36
C GLU A 64 5.98 -6.35 -1.24
N ILE A 65 6.75 -5.43 -0.64
CA ILE A 65 6.48 -4.00 -0.77
C ILE A 65 7.67 -3.37 -1.49
N GLU A 66 7.43 -2.83 -2.67
CA GLU A 66 8.43 -2.12 -3.46
C GLU A 66 8.35 -0.61 -3.17
N VAL A 67 9.46 -0.02 -2.75
CA VAL A 67 9.60 1.43 -2.63
C VAL A 67 10.26 1.96 -3.90
N GLY A 68 9.46 2.50 -4.80
CA GLY A 68 9.98 3.14 -6.00
C GLY A 68 10.75 4.43 -5.66
N PRO A 69 11.59 4.93 -6.59
CA PRO A 69 12.15 6.26 -6.46
C PRO A 69 11.01 7.26 -6.31
N SER A 70 11.11 8.17 -5.33
CA SER A 70 10.17 9.29 -5.19
C SER A 70 10.22 10.11 -6.46
N GLN A 71 9.31 9.85 -7.41
CA GLN A 71 9.25 10.64 -8.63
C GLN A 71 8.87 12.06 -8.21
N PRO A 72 9.70 13.08 -8.51
CA PRO A 72 9.35 14.45 -8.20
C PRO A 72 8.04 14.76 -8.92
N ALA A 73 7.08 15.33 -8.18
CA ALA A 73 5.85 15.86 -8.75
C ALA A 73 6.24 16.70 -9.98
N ARG A 74 5.75 16.30 -11.16
CA ARG A 74 6.00 17.05 -12.40
C ARG A 74 5.47 18.48 -12.18
N ALA A 75 6.35 19.45 -12.34
CA ALA A 75 6.04 20.89 -12.33
C ALA A 75 5.24 21.30 -13.57
#